data_AF-A0A2A4NSD1-F1
#
_entry.id   AF-A0A2A4NSD1-F1
#
_cell.length_a   1.000
_cell.length_b   1.000
_cell.length_c   1.000
_cell.angle_alpha   90.00
_cell.angle_beta   90.00
_cell.angle_gamma   90.00
#
_symmetry.space_group_name_H-M   'P 1'
#
loop_
_entity.id
_entity.type
_entity.pdbx_description
1 polymer ?
#
loop_
_entity_poly.entity_id
_entity_poly.type
_entity_poly.pdbx_seq_one_letter_code
_entity_poly.pdbx_strand_id
1 'polypeptide(L)'
;MQVTKLNPQSILPLTCSRSGSCCFGKAVMLNPWEIVRFSKEKKMSSRAFRDLYCEFGGVKLRFDGKIDKKGQQACSQYIDNRGCSVHLGRPLACRLYPLGRQIQFNKAQYIYESNTFPCLKDCADVLELPKLSVGDYLKGQEAGQFEKAEDDYLNIMQNIADIGFELLLDSGLSASGDTKTLAVWRTIGNELPEVLAERIGKEWMDCLMIPTITDAEENPVIFAQKHNDLLLLKAQEKFGSIHTLQELHEASVLLIAVALHLARGLGANTKEISEHWIATAKSHGAME
;
A
#
# COMPACT_ATOMS: atom_id res chain seq x y z
N MET A 1 -7.13 -10.05 -17.75
CA MET A 1 -5.79 -10.63 -17.49
C MET A 1 -5.99 -12.04 -16.97
N GLN A 2 -5.30 -13.05 -17.51
CA GLN A 2 -5.46 -14.43 -17.02
C GLN A 2 -4.60 -14.63 -15.77
N VAL A 3 -5.17 -15.26 -14.75
CA VAL A 3 -4.55 -15.44 -13.43
C VAL A 3 -4.53 -16.93 -13.10
N THR A 4 -3.36 -17.45 -12.75
CA THR A 4 -3.22 -18.83 -12.25
C THR A 4 -3.25 -18.83 -10.72
N LYS A 5 -4.21 -19.54 -10.13
CA LYS A 5 -4.30 -19.73 -8.67
C LYS A 5 -3.36 -20.82 -8.20
N LEU A 6 -2.70 -20.59 -7.07
CA LEU A 6 -1.71 -21.48 -6.47
C LEU A 6 -2.18 -22.02 -5.13
N ASN A 7 -1.76 -23.24 -4.79
CA ASN A 7 -1.86 -23.79 -3.45
C ASN A 7 -0.45 -23.94 -2.83
N PRO A 8 -0.32 -24.13 -1.51
CA PRO A 8 0.98 -24.22 -0.85
C PRO A 8 1.89 -25.34 -1.40
N GLN A 9 1.30 -26.40 -1.98
CA GLN A 9 2.03 -27.55 -2.54
C GLN A 9 2.42 -27.35 -4.01
N SER A 10 2.04 -26.24 -4.65
CA SER A 10 2.37 -25.96 -6.05
C SER A 10 3.89 -25.79 -6.19
N ILE A 11 4.52 -26.58 -7.08
CA ILE A 11 5.98 -26.58 -7.29
C ILE A 11 6.34 -25.68 -8.48
N LEU A 12 7.15 -24.67 -8.23
CA LEU A 12 7.50 -23.61 -9.20
C LEU A 12 9.01 -23.29 -9.16
N PRO A 13 9.57 -22.71 -10.25
CA PRO A 13 10.97 -22.28 -10.27
C PRO A 13 11.15 -20.96 -9.50
N LEU A 14 11.05 -21.05 -8.17
CA LEU A 14 11.03 -19.92 -7.23
C LEU A 14 12.40 -19.62 -6.61
N THR A 15 13.42 -20.45 -6.87
CA THR A 15 14.77 -20.22 -6.33
C THR A 15 15.37 -18.97 -6.94
N CYS A 16 15.79 -18.04 -6.08
CA CYS A 16 16.39 -16.78 -6.48
C CYS A 16 17.76 -17.02 -7.15
N SER A 17 17.87 -16.64 -8.42
CA SER A 17 19.13 -16.64 -9.18
C SER A 17 20.10 -15.52 -8.79
N ARG A 18 19.63 -14.56 -7.98
CA ARG A 18 20.35 -13.31 -7.64
C ARG A 18 20.71 -12.44 -8.85
N SER A 19 20.03 -12.62 -9.98
CA SER A 19 20.22 -11.78 -11.19
C SER A 19 19.77 -10.33 -11.02
N GLY A 20 18.96 -10.03 -9.99
CA GLY A 20 18.45 -8.70 -9.72
C GLY A 20 17.21 -8.31 -10.52
N SER A 21 16.64 -9.20 -11.35
CA SER A 21 15.46 -8.92 -12.20
C SER A 21 14.25 -8.37 -11.44
N CYS A 22 14.05 -8.74 -10.17
CA CYS A 22 12.99 -8.21 -9.32
C CYS A 22 13.15 -6.72 -8.99
N CYS A 23 14.35 -6.15 -9.17
CA CYS A 23 14.68 -4.77 -8.85
C CYS A 23 14.54 -3.82 -10.05
N PHE A 24 14.18 -4.27 -11.24
CA PHE A 24 14.14 -3.42 -12.45
C PHE A 24 12.73 -3.34 -13.04
N GLY A 25 12.33 -2.12 -13.41
CA GLY A 25 11.08 -1.87 -14.13
C GLY A 25 9.82 -2.38 -13.44
N LYS A 26 9.81 -2.38 -12.10
CA LYS A 26 8.65 -2.76 -11.28
C LYS A 26 8.01 -1.52 -10.65
N ALA A 27 6.82 -1.68 -10.10
CA ALA A 27 6.23 -0.73 -9.17
C ALA A 27 6.15 -1.42 -7.80
N VAL A 28 6.86 -0.88 -6.82
CA VAL A 28 6.88 -1.42 -5.45
C VAL A 28 6.20 -0.41 -4.56
N MET A 29 4.96 -0.74 -4.19
CA MET A 29 4.16 0.04 -3.25
C MET A 29 4.55 -0.30 -1.82
N LEU A 30 4.38 0.66 -0.92
CA LEU A 30 4.76 0.55 0.49
C LEU A 30 3.62 0.96 1.40
N ASN A 31 3.41 0.17 2.44
CA ASN A 31 2.68 0.60 3.62
C ASN A 31 3.63 1.27 4.65
N PRO A 32 3.08 1.98 5.66
CA PRO A 32 3.88 2.72 6.64
C PRO A 32 4.84 1.85 7.46
N TRP A 33 4.47 0.61 7.79
CA TRP A 33 5.39 -0.29 8.52
C TRP A 33 6.56 -0.73 7.64
N GLU A 34 6.33 -0.97 6.35
CA GLU A 34 7.41 -1.33 5.41
C GLU A 34 8.44 -0.20 5.25
N ILE A 35 8.01 1.07 5.32
CA ILE A 35 8.95 2.21 5.38
C ILE A 35 9.83 2.10 6.63
N VAL A 36 9.27 1.78 7.80
CA VAL A 36 10.05 1.57 9.04
C VAL A 36 11.05 0.43 8.85
N ARG A 37 10.63 -0.70 8.27
CA ARG A 37 11.51 -1.86 8.01
C ARG A 37 12.69 -1.50 7.12
N PHE A 38 12.43 -0.79 6.02
CA PHE A 38 13.49 -0.30 5.14
C PHE A 38 14.44 0.66 5.85
N SER A 39 13.89 1.63 6.57
CA SER A 39 14.65 2.69 7.23
C SER A 39 15.59 2.12 8.28
N LYS A 40 15.10 1.14 9.04
CA LYS A 40 15.88 0.43 10.06
C LYS A 40 17.07 -0.31 9.47
N GLU A 41 16.87 -1.09 8.41
CA GLU A 41 17.99 -1.79 7.77
C GLU A 41 18.96 -0.81 7.09
N LYS A 42 18.43 0.28 6.52
CA LYS A 42 19.24 1.37 5.93
C LYS A 42 19.97 2.21 6.98
N LYS A 43 19.61 2.09 8.26
CA LYS A 43 20.14 2.86 9.40
C LYS A 43 19.89 4.36 9.28
N MET A 44 18.66 4.74 8.94
CA MET A 44 18.20 6.13 8.89
C MET A 44 16.76 6.27 9.40
N SER A 45 16.27 7.49 9.54
CA SER A 45 14.88 7.74 9.93
C SER A 45 13.91 7.44 8.79
N SER A 46 12.67 7.07 9.16
CA SER A 46 11.57 6.86 8.20
C SER A 46 11.30 8.08 7.32
N ARG A 47 11.42 9.28 7.90
CA ARG A 47 11.33 10.53 7.13
C ARG A 47 12.42 10.63 6.07
N ALA A 48 13.68 10.43 6.45
CA ALA A 48 14.78 10.50 5.51
C ALA A 48 14.66 9.44 4.42
N PHE A 49 14.26 8.22 4.77
CA PHE A 49 14.06 7.16 3.79
C PHE A 49 12.95 7.51 2.80
N ARG A 50 11.77 7.91 3.31
CA ARG A 50 10.63 8.31 2.48
C ARG A 50 11.01 9.43 1.52
N ASP A 51 11.64 10.49 2.04
CA ASP A 51 11.90 11.70 1.25
C ASP A 51 12.98 11.46 0.18
N LEU A 52 13.98 10.61 0.46
CA LEU A 52 15.08 10.31 -0.48
C LEU A 52 14.76 9.20 -1.48
N TYR A 53 14.02 8.17 -1.06
CA TYR A 53 13.92 6.91 -1.81
C TYR A 53 12.52 6.53 -2.25
N CYS A 54 11.51 7.29 -1.84
CA CYS A 54 10.13 7.11 -2.26
C CYS A 54 9.63 8.30 -3.11
N GLU A 55 8.58 8.03 -3.86
CA GLU A 55 7.78 8.99 -4.60
C GLU A 55 6.31 8.87 -4.19
N PHE A 56 5.44 9.69 -4.78
CA PHE A 56 3.99 9.65 -4.54
C PHE A 56 3.62 9.87 -3.07
N GLY A 57 4.28 10.78 -2.36
CA GLY A 57 4.05 11.01 -0.93
C GLY A 57 4.56 9.89 0.00
N GLY A 58 5.28 8.90 -0.53
CA GLY A 58 5.93 7.84 0.25
C GLY A 58 5.43 6.44 -0.06
N VAL A 59 4.31 6.29 -0.76
CA VAL A 59 3.68 4.98 -1.02
C VAL A 59 4.34 4.17 -2.11
N LYS A 60 5.34 4.68 -2.82
CA LYS A 60 6.05 3.94 -3.87
C LYS A 60 7.55 4.17 -3.79
N LEU A 61 8.36 3.11 -3.93
CA LEU A 61 9.80 3.25 -4.11
C LEU A 61 10.12 3.94 -5.44
N ARG A 62 11.12 4.82 -5.45
CA ARG A 62 11.70 5.36 -6.68
C ARG A 62 12.38 4.25 -7.48
N PHE A 63 12.22 4.31 -8.79
CA PHE A 63 12.95 3.48 -9.75
C PHE A 63 13.78 4.41 -10.63
N ASP A 64 14.80 5.02 -10.03
CA ASP A 64 15.71 6.01 -10.64
C ASP A 64 17.17 5.56 -10.63
N GLY A 65 17.42 4.29 -10.30
CA GLY A 65 18.74 3.70 -10.29
C GLY A 65 19.27 3.35 -11.69
N LYS A 66 20.37 2.59 -11.71
CA LYS A 66 21.04 2.13 -12.93
C LYS A 66 20.05 1.50 -13.91
N ILE A 67 20.22 1.79 -15.19
CA ILE A 67 19.41 1.22 -16.27
C ILE A 67 19.96 -0.16 -16.65
N ASP A 68 19.08 -1.15 -16.80
CA ASP A 68 19.44 -2.48 -17.30
C ASP A 68 19.58 -2.52 -18.83
N LYS A 69 19.90 -3.69 -19.38
CA LYS A 69 20.05 -3.88 -20.83
C LYS A 69 18.75 -3.64 -21.63
N LYS A 70 17.60 -3.56 -20.96
CA LYS A 70 16.27 -3.35 -21.56
C LYS A 70 15.79 -1.91 -21.43
N GLY A 71 16.60 -1.00 -20.87
CA GLY A 71 16.18 0.38 -20.63
C GLY A 71 15.37 0.57 -19.36
N GLN A 72 15.25 -0.45 -18.50
CA GLN A 72 14.48 -0.37 -17.26
C GLN A 72 15.35 0.18 -16.14
N GLN A 73 14.85 1.16 -15.39
CA GLN A 73 15.54 1.69 -14.22
C GLN A 73 15.45 0.73 -13.04
N ALA A 74 16.52 0.67 -12.24
CA ALA A 74 16.55 -0.08 -11.00
C ALA A 74 15.81 0.66 -9.88
N CYS A 75 15.28 -0.11 -8.93
CA CYS A 75 14.82 0.36 -7.64
C CYS A 75 15.93 1.14 -6.93
N SER A 76 15.55 2.20 -6.22
CA SER A 76 16.43 3.09 -5.47
C SER A 76 17.29 2.39 -4.41
N GLN A 77 16.97 1.14 -4.07
CA GLN A 77 17.70 0.31 -3.11
C GLN A 77 18.68 -0.69 -3.75
N TYR A 78 18.73 -0.79 -5.08
CA TYR A 78 19.59 -1.71 -5.79
C TYR A 78 21.03 -1.21 -5.87
N ILE A 79 22.00 -2.10 -5.59
CA ILE A 79 23.43 -1.87 -5.78
C ILE A 79 23.95 -2.89 -6.78
N ASP A 80 24.67 -2.42 -7.80
CA ASP A 80 25.26 -3.25 -8.85
C ASP A 80 26.16 -4.34 -8.25
N ASN A 81 26.04 -5.58 -8.74
CA ASN A 81 26.76 -6.77 -8.26
C ASN A 81 26.54 -7.16 -6.78
N ARG A 82 25.69 -6.43 -6.05
CA ARG A 82 25.31 -6.74 -4.66
C ARG A 82 23.83 -7.09 -4.54
N GLY A 83 22.97 -6.51 -5.37
CA GLY A 83 21.52 -6.63 -5.28
C GLY A 83 20.92 -5.60 -4.33
N CYS A 84 19.81 -5.95 -3.68
CA CYS A 84 19.15 -5.04 -2.74
C CYS A 84 20.07 -4.72 -1.54
N SER A 85 20.32 -3.43 -1.31
CA SER A 85 21.11 -2.95 -0.17
C SER A 85 20.42 -3.10 1.18
N VAL A 86 19.11 -3.35 1.15
CA VAL A 86 18.21 -3.48 2.28
C VAL A 86 17.31 -4.71 2.07
N HIS A 87 17.94 -5.87 1.96
CA HIS A 87 17.24 -7.10 1.62
C HIS A 87 16.33 -7.58 2.77
N LEU A 88 16.76 -7.48 4.03
CA LEU A 88 15.99 -7.98 5.19
C LEU A 88 14.73 -7.14 5.50
N GLY A 89 14.69 -5.89 5.06
CA GLY A 89 13.63 -4.91 5.22
C GLY A 89 12.74 -4.77 4.00
N ARG A 90 13.01 -5.55 2.94
CA ARG A 90 12.20 -5.55 1.70
C ARG A 90 10.71 -5.81 1.99
N PRO A 91 9.80 -5.16 1.25
CA PRO A 91 8.36 -5.19 1.47
C PRO A 91 7.77 -6.50 0.99
N LEU A 92 6.48 -6.71 1.26
CA LEU A 92 5.75 -7.88 0.85
C LEU A 92 5.86 -8.12 -0.66
N ALA A 93 5.67 -7.09 -1.47
CA ALA A 93 5.78 -7.19 -2.93
C ALA A 93 7.13 -7.80 -3.38
N CYS A 94 8.24 -7.42 -2.72
CA CYS A 94 9.56 -7.97 -3.03
C CYS A 94 9.77 -9.38 -2.49
N ARG A 95 9.10 -9.76 -1.39
CA ARG A 95 9.13 -11.13 -0.83
C ARG A 95 8.32 -12.09 -1.67
N LEU A 96 7.19 -11.63 -2.19
CA LEU A 96 6.31 -12.46 -2.99
C LEU A 96 6.81 -12.66 -4.40
N TYR A 97 7.52 -11.69 -4.99
CA TYR A 97 7.96 -11.74 -6.39
C TYR A 97 8.58 -13.10 -6.76
N PRO A 98 8.13 -13.77 -7.83
CA PRO A 98 7.18 -13.29 -8.86
C PRO A 98 5.71 -13.64 -8.59
N LEU A 99 5.38 -14.09 -7.39
CA LEU A 99 4.01 -14.35 -6.98
C LEU A 99 3.31 -13.03 -6.64
N GLY A 100 2.01 -13.00 -6.88
CA GLY A 100 1.09 -12.03 -6.33
C GLY A 100 0.26 -12.65 -5.21
N ARG A 101 -0.37 -11.79 -4.41
CA ARG A 101 -1.32 -12.14 -3.37
C ARG A 101 -2.60 -11.35 -3.61
N GLN A 102 -3.75 -12.02 -3.55
CA GLN A 102 -5.06 -11.41 -3.65
C GLN A 102 -5.89 -11.82 -2.46
N ILE A 103 -6.69 -10.90 -1.91
CA ILE A 103 -7.69 -11.21 -0.89
C ILE A 103 -9.06 -11.17 -1.55
N GLN A 104 -9.79 -12.28 -1.49
CA GLN A 104 -11.18 -12.36 -1.93
C GLN A 104 -11.99 -13.05 -0.84
N PHE A 105 -13.11 -12.45 -0.43
CA PHE A 105 -13.98 -12.98 0.63
C PHE A 105 -13.20 -13.36 1.90
N ASN A 106 -12.32 -12.47 2.36
CA ASN A 106 -11.43 -12.67 3.52
C ASN A 106 -10.51 -13.89 3.43
N LYS A 107 -10.21 -14.35 2.20
CA LYS A 107 -9.25 -15.43 1.96
C LYS A 107 -8.13 -14.95 1.07
N ALA A 108 -6.91 -15.11 1.56
CA ALA A 108 -5.70 -14.88 0.77
C ALA A 108 -5.51 -16.00 -0.26
N GLN A 109 -5.20 -15.61 -1.49
CA GLN A 109 -4.95 -16.49 -2.62
C GLN A 109 -3.65 -16.05 -3.30
N TYR A 110 -2.68 -16.96 -3.38
CA TYR A 110 -1.45 -16.73 -4.15
C TYR A 110 -1.68 -16.97 -5.63
N ILE A 111 -1.09 -16.13 -6.46
CA ILE A 111 -1.28 -16.15 -7.90
C ILE A 111 0.03 -15.86 -8.64
N TYR A 112 0.04 -16.13 -9.95
CA TYR A 112 0.87 -15.37 -10.89
C TYR A 112 0.03 -14.95 -12.09
N GLU A 113 0.44 -13.87 -12.74
CA GLU A 113 -0.20 -13.34 -13.94
C GLU A 113 0.34 -14.07 -15.18
N SER A 114 -0.51 -14.38 -16.16
CA SER A 114 -0.21 -15.14 -17.40
C SER A 114 -0.37 -16.68 -17.31
N ASN A 115 -0.34 -17.33 -18.48
CA ASN A 115 -0.24 -18.79 -18.63
C ASN A 115 1.18 -19.31 -18.42
N THR A 116 2.17 -18.42 -18.53
CA THR A 116 3.58 -18.74 -18.36
C THR A 116 4.12 -18.01 -17.15
N PHE A 117 4.95 -18.68 -16.37
CA PHE A 117 5.54 -18.10 -15.16
C PHE A 117 6.34 -16.80 -15.49
N PRO A 118 6.02 -15.64 -14.87
CA PRO A 118 6.51 -14.32 -15.30
C PRO A 118 8.03 -14.17 -15.31
N CYS A 119 8.73 -14.83 -14.39
CA CYS A 119 10.19 -14.74 -14.25
C CYS A 119 10.97 -15.33 -15.42
N LEU A 120 10.36 -16.19 -16.25
CA LEU A 120 11.12 -16.94 -17.26
C LEU A 120 11.70 -16.05 -18.37
N LYS A 121 11.05 -14.91 -18.67
CA LYS A 121 11.54 -13.95 -19.67
C LYS A 121 12.79 -13.19 -19.20
N ASP A 122 12.81 -12.82 -17.93
CA ASP A 122 13.83 -11.92 -17.38
C ASP A 122 14.90 -12.66 -16.58
N CYS A 123 14.69 -13.95 -16.33
CA CYS A 123 15.51 -14.75 -15.43
C CYS A 123 15.45 -16.25 -15.78
N ALA A 124 15.68 -16.61 -17.05
CA ALA A 124 15.56 -18.00 -17.53
C ALA A 124 16.37 -19.02 -16.72
N ASP A 125 17.51 -18.63 -16.16
CA ASP A 125 18.40 -19.49 -15.36
C ASP A 125 17.71 -20.11 -14.13
N VAL A 126 16.56 -19.59 -13.67
CA VAL A 126 15.78 -20.21 -12.57
C VAL A 126 15.27 -21.61 -12.91
N LEU A 127 15.20 -21.96 -14.20
CA LEU A 127 14.81 -23.30 -14.64
C LEU A 127 15.87 -24.35 -14.31
N GLU A 128 17.13 -23.94 -14.19
CA GLU A 128 18.27 -24.81 -13.85
C GLU A 128 18.48 -24.93 -12.33
N LEU A 129 17.71 -24.18 -11.54
CA LEU A 129 17.78 -24.20 -10.08
C LEU A 129 16.74 -25.15 -9.48
N PRO A 130 16.96 -25.64 -8.24
CA PRO A 130 15.95 -26.44 -7.55
C PRO A 130 14.61 -25.71 -7.48
N LYS A 131 13.52 -26.44 -7.75
CA LYS A 131 12.17 -25.90 -7.59
C LYS A 131 11.76 -25.93 -6.12
N LEU A 132 10.88 -25.02 -5.72
CA LEU A 132 10.33 -24.95 -4.37
C LEU A 132 8.81 -25.07 -4.43
N SER A 133 8.22 -25.61 -3.36
CA SER A 133 6.79 -25.43 -3.12
C SER A 133 6.52 -23.96 -2.80
N VAL A 134 5.30 -23.48 -3.09
CA VAL A 134 4.88 -22.12 -2.70
C VAL A 134 5.00 -21.94 -1.18
N GLY A 135 4.61 -22.94 -0.38
CA GLY A 135 4.72 -22.88 1.07
C GLY A 135 6.16 -22.71 1.57
N ASP A 136 7.10 -23.51 1.05
CA ASP A 136 8.52 -23.42 1.42
C ASP A 136 9.13 -22.09 0.97
N TYR A 137 8.72 -21.61 -0.20
CA TYR A 137 9.15 -20.31 -0.71
C TYR A 137 8.72 -19.17 0.23
N LEU A 138 7.44 -19.08 0.57
CA LEU A 138 6.92 -18.02 1.44
C LEU A 138 7.58 -18.04 2.82
N LYS A 139 7.81 -19.24 3.38
CA LYS A 139 8.55 -19.42 4.62
C LYS A 139 9.99 -18.92 4.51
N GLY A 140 10.70 -19.29 3.45
CA GLY A 140 12.07 -18.84 3.18
C GLY A 140 12.19 -17.35 2.89
N GLN A 141 11.11 -16.72 2.41
CA GLN A 141 11.03 -15.27 2.19
C GLN A 141 10.60 -14.48 3.44
N GLU A 142 10.28 -15.17 4.53
CA GLU A 142 9.76 -14.56 5.77
C GLU A 142 8.53 -13.67 5.50
N ALA A 143 7.66 -14.08 4.56
CA ALA A 143 6.55 -13.24 4.09
C ALA A 143 5.46 -13.02 5.16
N GLY A 144 5.31 -13.95 6.11
CA GLY A 144 4.18 -13.96 7.05
C GLY A 144 4.05 -12.73 7.96
N GLN A 145 5.13 -12.02 8.30
CA GLN A 145 5.01 -10.75 9.04
C GLN A 145 4.49 -9.61 8.15
N PHE A 146 4.91 -9.61 6.89
CA PHE A 146 4.54 -8.59 5.92
C PHE A 146 3.11 -8.79 5.40
N GLU A 147 2.67 -10.05 5.30
CA GLU A 147 1.27 -10.41 5.04
C GLU A 147 0.35 -9.86 6.14
N LYS A 148 0.71 -10.04 7.42
CA LYS A 148 -0.05 -9.48 8.54
C LYS A 148 -0.09 -7.96 8.51
N ALA A 149 1.05 -7.32 8.22
CA ALA A 149 1.10 -5.87 8.09
C ALA A 149 0.13 -5.38 7.00
N GLU A 150 0.18 -5.98 5.81
CA GLU A 150 -0.73 -5.64 4.69
C GLU A 150 -2.20 -5.82 5.10
N ASP A 151 -2.55 -6.94 5.72
CA ASP A 151 -3.91 -7.23 6.17
C ASP A 151 -4.40 -6.22 7.23
N ASP A 152 -3.57 -5.87 8.20
CA ASP A 152 -3.94 -4.88 9.21
C ASP A 152 -4.07 -3.48 8.61
N TYR A 153 -3.22 -3.10 7.64
CA TYR A 153 -3.35 -1.81 6.97
C TYR A 153 -4.57 -1.72 6.06
N LEU A 154 -5.09 -2.84 5.53
CA LEU A 154 -6.39 -2.84 4.87
C LEU A 154 -7.51 -2.47 5.84
N ASN A 155 -7.47 -2.98 7.09
CA ASN A 155 -8.42 -2.61 8.12
C ASN A 155 -8.28 -1.13 8.52
N ILE A 156 -7.06 -0.62 8.66
CA ILE A 156 -6.82 0.81 8.96
C ILE A 156 -7.36 1.70 7.84
N MET A 157 -7.11 1.33 6.57
CA MET A 157 -7.65 2.05 5.43
C MET A 157 -9.18 2.10 5.45
N GLN A 158 -9.84 0.98 5.78
CA GLN A 158 -11.29 0.94 5.95
C GLN A 158 -11.74 1.80 7.14
N ASN A 159 -11.09 1.73 8.31
CA ASN A 159 -11.43 2.54 9.47
C ASN A 159 -11.37 4.05 9.17
N ILE A 160 -10.35 4.51 8.43
CA ILE A 160 -10.24 5.92 8.02
C ILE A 160 -11.40 6.29 7.08
N ALA A 161 -11.72 5.41 6.13
CA ALA A 161 -12.84 5.62 5.22
C ALA A 161 -14.17 5.69 5.98
N ASP A 162 -14.39 4.80 6.96
CA ASP A 162 -15.59 4.74 7.77
C ASP A 162 -15.86 6.06 8.49
N ILE A 163 -14.84 6.72 9.05
CA ILE A 163 -15.02 8.07 9.62
C ILE A 163 -15.44 9.07 8.54
N GLY A 164 -14.87 8.98 7.33
CA GLY A 164 -15.30 9.80 6.19
C GLY A 164 -16.77 9.58 5.80
N PHE A 165 -17.25 8.34 5.90
CA PHE A 165 -18.65 7.97 5.72
C PHE A 165 -19.54 8.49 6.84
N GLU A 166 -19.16 8.31 8.11
CA GLU A 166 -19.90 8.82 9.27
C GLU A 166 -20.07 10.35 9.19
N LEU A 167 -19.01 11.06 8.82
CA LEU A 167 -19.04 12.52 8.60
C LEU A 167 -19.98 12.93 7.45
N LEU A 168 -20.24 12.07 6.48
CA LEU A 168 -21.17 12.34 5.38
C LEU A 168 -22.62 11.95 5.72
N LEU A 169 -22.80 10.73 6.21
CA LEU A 169 -24.10 10.09 6.36
C LEU A 169 -24.77 10.42 7.70
N ASP A 170 -24.00 10.46 8.79
CA ASP A 170 -24.55 10.47 10.15
C ASP A 170 -24.48 11.86 10.82
N SER A 171 -23.69 12.78 10.26
CA SER A 171 -23.51 14.14 10.78
C SER A 171 -24.67 15.11 10.42
N GLY A 172 -25.58 14.69 9.54
CA GLY A 172 -26.59 15.56 8.93
C GLY A 172 -26.15 16.24 7.62
N LEU A 173 -24.90 16.05 7.18
CA LEU A 173 -24.39 16.62 5.91
C LEU A 173 -25.20 16.13 4.71
N SER A 174 -25.33 14.81 4.53
CA SER A 174 -26.14 14.21 3.46
C SER A 174 -27.60 14.68 3.51
N ALA A 175 -28.21 14.68 4.71
CA ALA A 175 -29.60 15.10 4.92
C ALA A 175 -29.86 16.58 4.60
N SER A 176 -28.81 17.43 4.59
CA SER A 176 -28.91 18.84 4.21
C SER A 176 -29.10 19.06 2.69
N GLY A 177 -28.99 18.00 1.89
CA GLY A 177 -29.03 18.08 0.43
C GLY A 177 -27.66 18.28 -0.22
N ASP A 178 -26.58 17.93 0.49
CA ASP A 178 -25.24 18.00 -0.08
C ASP A 178 -25.10 17.07 -1.30
N THR A 179 -24.45 17.61 -2.34
CA THR A 179 -24.12 16.92 -3.60
C THR A 179 -22.64 17.02 -3.92
N LYS A 180 -21.90 17.88 -3.19
CA LYS A 180 -20.52 18.21 -3.51
C LYS A 180 -19.56 17.16 -2.99
N THR A 181 -19.84 16.57 -1.82
CA THR A 181 -18.90 15.65 -1.15
C THR A 181 -18.56 14.46 -2.03
N LEU A 182 -19.57 13.76 -2.56
CA LEU A 182 -19.35 12.60 -3.42
C LEU A 182 -18.66 12.97 -4.75
N ALA A 183 -19.01 14.12 -5.35
CA ALA A 183 -18.35 14.60 -6.56
C ALA A 183 -16.85 14.85 -6.34
N VAL A 184 -16.48 15.35 -5.15
CA VAL A 184 -15.09 15.52 -4.75
C VAL A 184 -14.43 14.17 -4.48
N TRP A 185 -15.09 13.22 -3.81
CA TRP A 185 -14.56 11.85 -3.65
C TRP A 185 -14.22 11.21 -4.99
N ARG A 186 -15.07 11.38 -6.02
CA ARG A 186 -14.80 10.88 -7.38
C ARG A 186 -13.56 11.51 -7.96
N THR A 187 -13.46 12.84 -7.84
CA THR A 187 -12.30 13.59 -8.33
C THR A 187 -11.02 13.04 -7.72
N ILE A 188 -10.99 12.90 -6.39
CA ILE A 188 -9.87 12.36 -5.62
C ILE A 188 -9.51 10.93 -6.03
N GLY A 189 -10.50 10.08 -6.31
CA GLY A 189 -10.26 8.71 -6.80
C GLY A 189 -9.46 8.65 -8.10
N ASN A 190 -9.56 9.69 -8.94
CA ASN A 190 -8.88 9.83 -10.22
C ASN A 190 -7.61 10.72 -10.14
N GLU A 191 -7.30 11.31 -8.99
CA GLU A 191 -6.15 12.21 -8.86
C GLU A 191 -4.80 11.48 -8.97
N LEU A 192 -3.86 12.20 -9.58
CA LEU A 192 -2.45 11.81 -9.58
C LEU A 192 -1.93 11.76 -8.12
N PRO A 193 -1.01 10.83 -7.81
CA PRO A 193 -0.52 10.65 -6.44
C PRO A 193 0.06 11.89 -5.77
N GLU A 194 0.76 12.71 -6.54
CA GLU A 194 1.39 13.93 -6.06
C GLU A 194 0.32 14.97 -5.69
N VAL A 195 -0.69 15.14 -6.55
CA VAL A 195 -1.82 16.05 -6.30
C VAL A 195 -2.59 15.62 -5.06
N LEU A 196 -2.85 14.31 -4.93
CA LEU A 196 -3.52 13.77 -3.75
C LEU A 196 -2.71 14.00 -2.47
N ALA A 197 -1.40 13.76 -2.51
CA ALA A 197 -0.53 13.99 -1.35
C ALA A 197 -0.48 15.48 -0.95
N GLU A 198 -0.47 16.40 -1.92
CA GLU A 198 -0.56 17.85 -1.68
C GLU A 198 -1.90 18.23 -1.04
N ARG A 199 -3.02 17.68 -1.53
CA ARG A 199 -4.37 17.89 -0.98
C ARG A 199 -4.47 17.45 0.48
N ILE A 200 -3.91 16.29 0.81
CA ILE A 200 -3.91 15.76 2.19
C ILE A 200 -3.12 16.67 3.13
N GLY A 201 -2.02 17.26 2.62
CA GLY A 201 -1.17 18.15 3.37
C GLY A 201 -0.18 17.42 4.29
N LYS A 202 0.92 18.11 4.58
CA LYS A 202 2.11 17.53 5.25
C LYS A 202 1.79 16.89 6.60
N GLU A 203 0.93 17.51 7.40
CA GLU A 203 0.63 17.04 8.76
C GLU A 203 -0.05 15.67 8.75
N TRP A 204 -1.07 15.48 7.91
CA TRP A 204 -1.75 14.19 7.74
C TRP A 204 -0.88 13.17 7.00
N MET A 205 -0.13 13.60 5.99
CA MET A 205 0.83 12.76 5.29
C MET A 205 1.93 12.19 6.19
N ASP A 206 2.46 13.02 7.10
CA ASP A 206 3.46 12.58 8.06
C ASP A 206 2.84 11.63 9.10
N CYS A 207 1.63 11.95 9.59
CA CYS A 207 0.91 11.08 10.50
C CYS A 207 0.63 9.70 9.88
N LEU A 208 0.22 9.66 8.60
CA LEU A 208 -0.09 8.44 7.87
C LEU A 208 1.14 7.63 7.48
N MET A 209 2.18 8.26 6.90
CA MET A 209 3.26 7.51 6.26
C MET A 209 4.47 7.29 7.17
N ILE A 210 4.66 8.13 8.19
CA ILE A 210 5.82 8.07 9.08
C ILE A 210 5.41 8.33 10.54
N PRO A 211 4.49 7.51 11.10
CA PRO A 211 4.02 7.69 12.47
C PRO A 211 5.17 7.56 13.48
N THR A 212 5.09 8.32 14.57
CA THR A 212 6.11 8.28 15.62
C THR A 212 5.84 7.12 16.57
N ILE A 213 6.19 5.90 16.16
CA ILE A 213 6.04 4.66 16.93
C ILE A 213 7.39 3.97 17.02
N THR A 214 8.03 4.00 18.18
CA THR A 214 9.41 3.51 18.37
C THR A 214 9.51 2.19 19.14
N ASP A 215 8.47 1.81 19.87
CA ASP A 215 8.47 0.67 20.79
C ASP A 215 7.75 -0.58 20.23
N ALA A 216 7.32 -0.55 18.97
CA ALA A 216 6.59 -1.64 18.33
C ALA A 216 7.09 -1.99 16.91
N GLU A 217 8.23 -1.46 16.46
CA GLU A 217 8.73 -1.58 15.09
C GLU A 217 8.93 -3.04 14.61
N GLU A 218 9.20 -3.96 15.54
CA GLU A 218 9.43 -5.38 15.22
C GLU A 218 8.16 -6.22 15.08
N ASN A 219 7.03 -5.72 15.61
CA ASN A 219 5.76 -6.45 15.56
C ASN A 219 4.76 -5.67 14.68
N PRO A 220 4.50 -6.13 13.45
CA PRO A 220 3.64 -5.40 12.51
C PRO A 220 2.22 -5.19 13.05
N VAL A 221 1.68 -6.15 13.80
CA VAL A 221 0.31 -6.09 14.34
C VAL A 221 0.20 -5.03 15.42
N ILE A 222 1.14 -5.02 16.37
CA ILE A 222 1.17 -4.01 17.44
C ILE A 222 1.45 -2.62 16.86
N PHE A 223 2.34 -2.54 15.86
CA PHE A 223 2.62 -1.29 15.16
C PHE A 223 1.38 -0.74 14.47
N ALA A 224 0.68 -1.59 13.69
CA ALA A 224 -0.53 -1.21 12.99
C ALA A 224 -1.63 -0.77 13.96
N GLN A 225 -1.85 -1.49 15.06
CA GLN A 225 -2.80 -1.09 16.09
C GLN A 225 -2.50 0.31 16.65
N LYS A 226 -1.26 0.55 17.09
CA LYS A 226 -0.86 1.87 17.62
C LYS A 226 -1.00 2.97 16.58
N HIS A 227 -0.71 2.66 15.33
CA HIS A 227 -0.85 3.60 14.24
C HIS A 227 -2.32 3.94 13.97
N ASN A 228 -3.21 2.95 13.99
CA ASN A 228 -4.64 3.16 13.95
C ASN A 228 -5.09 4.09 15.08
N ASP A 229 -4.69 3.81 16.32
CA ASP A 229 -5.05 4.62 17.49
C ASP A 229 -4.57 6.09 17.35
N LEU A 230 -3.37 6.31 16.81
CA LEU A 230 -2.84 7.65 16.51
C LEU A 230 -3.69 8.39 15.47
N LEU A 231 -4.11 7.70 14.40
CA LEU A 231 -4.93 8.28 13.34
C LEU A 231 -6.34 8.61 13.85
N LEU A 232 -6.93 7.71 14.64
CA LEU A 232 -8.23 7.93 15.29
C LEU A 232 -8.18 9.11 16.25
N LEU A 233 -7.16 9.18 17.11
CA LEU A 233 -6.96 10.30 18.02
C LEU A 233 -6.82 11.62 17.24
N LYS A 234 -6.01 11.63 16.17
CA LYS A 234 -5.84 12.80 15.33
C LYS A 234 -7.15 13.26 14.68
N ALA A 235 -7.94 12.33 14.16
CA ALA A 235 -9.26 12.63 13.59
C ALA A 235 -10.18 13.23 14.67
N GLN A 236 -10.22 12.63 15.86
CA GLN A 236 -11.02 13.12 16.98
C GLN A 236 -10.60 14.53 17.42
N GLU A 237 -9.30 14.80 17.57
CA GLU A 237 -8.77 16.13 17.93
C GLU A 237 -9.11 17.18 16.88
N LYS A 238 -9.07 16.82 15.59
CA LYS A 238 -9.30 17.77 14.50
C LYS A 238 -10.78 18.00 14.22
N PHE A 239 -11.61 16.97 14.34
CA PHE A 239 -12.98 16.96 13.81
C PHE A 239 -14.05 16.73 14.88
N GLY A 240 -13.68 16.35 16.11
CA GLY A 240 -14.62 16.06 17.19
C GLY A 240 -15.41 17.26 17.71
N SER A 241 -15.13 18.48 17.23
CA SER A 241 -15.86 19.71 17.59
C SER A 241 -16.34 20.47 16.35
N ILE A 242 -16.52 19.79 15.21
CA ILE A 242 -17.13 20.39 14.02
C ILE A 242 -18.58 20.77 14.30
N HIS A 243 -18.99 21.94 13.83
CA HIS A 243 -20.36 22.43 14.00
C HIS A 243 -21.03 22.87 12.69
N THR A 244 -20.29 23.00 11.60
CA THR A 244 -20.83 23.48 10.32
C THR A 244 -20.82 22.41 9.24
N LEU A 245 -21.78 22.49 8.30
CA LEU A 245 -21.86 21.59 7.14
C LEU A 245 -20.61 21.69 6.25
N GLN A 246 -20.03 22.89 6.13
CA GLN A 246 -18.82 23.10 5.34
C GLN A 246 -17.61 22.36 5.94
N GLU A 247 -17.43 22.44 7.27
CA GLU A 247 -16.36 21.71 7.96
C GLU A 247 -16.58 20.19 7.87
N LEU A 248 -17.83 19.70 7.96
CA LEU A 248 -18.16 18.29 7.77
C LEU A 248 -17.77 17.80 6.38
N HIS A 249 -18.09 18.59 5.35
CA HIS A 249 -17.70 18.32 3.96
C HIS A 249 -16.17 18.22 3.84
N GLU A 250 -15.44 19.22 4.34
CA GLU A 250 -13.98 19.26 4.26
C GLU A 250 -13.33 18.09 5.01
N ALA A 251 -13.84 17.73 6.18
CA ALA A 251 -13.34 16.62 6.98
C ALA A 251 -13.58 15.26 6.28
N SER A 252 -14.80 15.06 5.76
CA SER A 252 -15.16 13.84 5.02
C SER A 252 -14.28 13.67 3.78
N VAL A 253 -14.10 14.74 3.00
CA VAL A 253 -13.21 14.79 1.84
C VAL A 253 -11.77 14.46 2.22
N LEU A 254 -11.25 15.03 3.31
CA LEU A 254 -9.87 14.79 3.75
C LEU A 254 -9.65 13.34 4.15
N LEU A 255 -10.55 12.73 4.94
CA LEU A 255 -10.37 11.35 5.38
C LEU A 255 -10.44 10.35 4.23
N ILE A 256 -11.31 10.59 3.24
CA ILE A 256 -11.32 9.77 2.03
C ILE A 256 -10.05 9.95 1.20
N ALA A 257 -9.49 11.16 1.13
CA ALA A 257 -8.19 11.37 0.50
C ALA A 257 -7.08 10.56 1.20
N VAL A 258 -7.02 10.60 2.54
CA VAL A 258 -6.07 9.84 3.36
C VAL A 258 -6.24 8.33 3.16
N ALA A 259 -7.48 7.83 3.18
CA ALA A 259 -7.77 6.41 2.97
C ALA A 259 -7.38 5.94 1.56
N LEU A 260 -7.70 6.72 0.51
CA LEU A 260 -7.31 6.39 -0.86
C LEU A 260 -5.78 6.43 -1.06
N HIS A 261 -5.08 7.33 -0.37
CA HIS A 261 -3.62 7.34 -0.37
C HIS A 261 -3.04 6.06 0.23
N LEU A 262 -3.55 5.62 1.38
CA LEU A 262 -3.14 4.36 1.99
C LEU A 262 -3.49 3.16 1.10
N ALA A 263 -4.70 3.13 0.52
CA ALA A 263 -5.14 2.08 -0.39
C ALA A 263 -4.20 1.92 -1.58
N ARG A 264 -3.68 3.03 -2.12
CA ARG A 264 -2.66 3.02 -3.18
C ARG A 264 -1.37 2.34 -2.72
N GLY A 265 -0.90 2.62 -1.50
CA GLY A 265 0.25 1.94 -0.88
C GLY A 265 0.05 0.43 -0.70
N LEU A 266 -1.20 -0.02 -0.60
CA LEU A 266 -1.59 -1.44 -0.54
C LEU A 266 -1.84 -2.05 -1.93
N GLY A 267 -1.45 -1.35 -2.99
CA GLY A 267 -1.55 -1.82 -4.38
C GLY A 267 -2.95 -1.74 -4.98
N ALA A 268 -3.89 -1.04 -4.35
CA ALA A 268 -5.26 -0.95 -4.82
C ALA A 268 -5.48 0.13 -5.90
N ASN A 269 -6.48 -0.09 -6.74
CA ASN A 269 -6.94 0.90 -7.71
C ASN A 269 -7.86 1.93 -7.03
N THR A 270 -7.33 3.11 -6.74
CA THR A 270 -8.06 4.18 -6.03
C THR A 270 -9.31 4.65 -6.74
N LYS A 271 -9.35 4.58 -8.08
CA LYS A 271 -10.53 4.94 -8.85
C LYS A 271 -11.67 3.97 -8.60
N GLU A 272 -11.38 2.68 -8.69
CA GLU A 272 -12.37 1.62 -8.45
C GLU A 272 -12.87 1.64 -7.01
N ILE A 273 -11.97 1.85 -6.03
CA ILE A 273 -12.35 2.00 -4.62
C ILE A 273 -13.27 3.21 -4.44
N SER A 274 -12.90 4.38 -4.97
CA SER A 274 -13.71 5.60 -4.83
C SER A 274 -15.09 5.44 -5.45
N GLU A 275 -15.20 4.88 -6.67
CA GLU A 275 -16.50 4.62 -7.29
C GLU A 275 -17.34 3.61 -6.48
N HIS A 276 -16.71 2.58 -5.92
CA HIS A 276 -17.40 1.63 -5.04
C HIS A 276 -17.93 2.33 -3.78
N TRP A 277 -17.10 3.14 -3.12
CA TRP A 277 -17.52 3.89 -1.93
C TRP A 277 -18.64 4.89 -2.23
N ILE A 278 -18.58 5.60 -3.37
CA ILE A 278 -19.65 6.49 -3.80
C ILE A 278 -20.96 5.74 -4.03
N ALA A 279 -20.90 4.58 -4.70
CA ALA A 279 -22.09 3.74 -4.90
C ALA A 279 -22.69 3.29 -3.56
N THR A 280 -21.84 2.90 -2.61
CA THR A 280 -22.26 2.54 -1.24
C THR A 280 -22.87 3.73 -0.49
N ALA A 281 -22.29 4.93 -0.58
CA ALA A 281 -22.85 6.12 0.06
C ALA A 281 -24.23 6.47 -0.52
N LYS A 282 -24.39 6.37 -1.85
CA LYS A 282 -25.68 6.59 -2.53
C LYS A 282 -26.75 5.58 -2.12
N SER A 283 -26.38 4.31 -1.91
CA SER A 283 -27.34 3.32 -1.41
C SER A 283 -27.81 3.60 0.02
N HIS A 284 -27.12 4.47 0.75
CA HIS A 284 -27.47 4.95 2.09
C HIS A 284 -28.02 6.39 2.09
N GLY A 285 -28.43 6.91 0.93
CA GLY A 285 -29.17 8.17 0.82
C GLY A 285 -28.35 9.42 0.52
N ALA A 286 -27.01 9.31 0.39
CA ALA A 286 -26.20 10.43 -0.10
C ALA A 286 -26.47 10.74 -1.57
N MET A 287 -26.34 12.01 -1.95
CA MET A 287 -26.56 12.50 -3.30
C MET A 287 -25.28 13.02 -3.93
N GLU A 288 -25.28 13.12 -5.26
CA GLU A 288 -24.19 13.64 -6.06
C GLU A 288 -24.72 14.35 -7.30
#